data_AF-A0A5A9FD32-F1
#
_entry.id   AF-A0A5A9FD32-F1
#
_cell.length_a   1.000
_cell.length_b   1.000
_cell.length_c   1.000
_cell.angle_alpha   90.00
_cell.angle_beta   90.00
_cell.angle_gamma   90.00
#
_symmetry.space_group_name_H-M   'P 1'
#
loop_
_entity.id
_entity.type
_entity.pdbx_description
1 polymer ?
#
loop_
_entity_poly.entity_id
_entity_poly.type
_entity_poly.pdbx_seq_one_letter_code
_entity_poly.pdbx_strand_id
1 'polypeptide(L)'
;MTEHEVVDAIHTVLRDHLQNRHLDRFGPDARLNEDLYLDSVLMMELFLQLELSFGLEAPDELITSRDLATVADVAGLFAGTRPAAAEEALPPGSVHGEEYKDLKIHCFVSCVCDALKRAGIDHRPFYFGVWDAGFEVGADRVLRYHGPTVSHDVFRDWYHRLYGAEVRQWYDHGRSKEDNLALLADLVERRSDSLSIMAMIDLFHLPERENKFNQNPFPHYLMLETGSNPAVFMVRDPDFRWEGEIARDRIATAFLQPSVAGGYLFDRRELRPARPADIAAYFEACFLPDANPLTAAVRGILTAHLDGTDGLSPAGLSHALRELPVFAIRKYAYEHGFAFFWRALRLPDDSFLARCDEIEELFQGFKALQYAILRLAQTGDTGLAPDLFARLDLLDRQETALKRELGAVFRQWRAAAATHALSAPLSSKVA
;
A
#
# COMPACT_ATOMS: atom_id res chain seq x y z
N MET A 1 -12.04 -3.83 -34.26
CA MET A 1 -11.14 -5.00 -34.35
C MET A 1 -11.88 -6.21 -33.81
N THR A 2 -11.57 -7.40 -34.30
CA THR A 2 -12.04 -8.66 -33.71
C THR A 2 -11.24 -8.96 -32.44
N GLU A 3 -11.78 -9.79 -31.55
CA GLU A 3 -11.10 -10.19 -30.32
C GLU A 3 -9.72 -10.82 -30.59
N HIS A 4 -9.60 -11.62 -31.65
CA HIS A 4 -8.32 -12.21 -32.07
C HIS A 4 -7.28 -11.17 -32.48
N GLU A 5 -7.68 -10.14 -33.25
CA GLU A 5 -6.80 -9.03 -33.63
C GLU A 5 -6.33 -8.23 -32.40
N VAL A 6 -7.17 -8.11 -31.36
CA VAL A 6 -6.77 -7.46 -30.12
C VAL A 6 -5.80 -8.34 -29.33
N VAL A 7 -6.02 -9.65 -29.24
CA VAL A 7 -5.06 -10.57 -28.61
C VAL A 7 -3.67 -10.49 -29.28
N ASP A 8 -3.63 -10.42 -30.60
CA ASP A 8 -2.37 -10.25 -31.36
C ASP A 8 -1.70 -8.89 -31.08
N ALA A 9 -2.50 -7.83 -30.93
CA ALA A 9 -2.00 -6.51 -30.52
C ALA A 9 -1.41 -6.56 -29.10
N ILE A 10 -2.11 -7.19 -28.14
CA ILE A 10 -1.63 -7.40 -26.77
C ILE A 10 -0.29 -8.15 -26.79
N HIS A 11 -0.21 -9.27 -27.52
CA HIS A 11 1.03 -10.05 -27.65
C HIS A 11 2.18 -9.19 -28.20
N THR A 12 1.90 -8.38 -29.22
CA THR A 12 2.89 -7.47 -29.84
C THR A 12 3.39 -6.42 -28.85
N VAL A 13 2.48 -5.78 -28.10
CA VAL A 13 2.85 -4.82 -27.04
C VAL A 13 3.71 -5.48 -25.96
N LEU A 14 3.29 -6.65 -25.47
CA LEU A 14 4.03 -7.38 -24.44
C LEU A 14 5.45 -7.75 -24.91
N ARG A 15 5.60 -8.14 -26.18
CA ARG A 15 6.91 -8.51 -26.77
C ARG A 15 7.80 -7.31 -27.04
N ASP A 16 7.28 -6.32 -27.76
CA ASP A 16 8.11 -5.28 -28.38
C ASP A 16 8.29 -4.06 -27.48
N HIS A 17 7.27 -3.74 -26.68
CA HIS A 17 7.25 -2.53 -25.86
C HIS A 17 7.54 -2.83 -24.38
N LEU A 18 6.86 -3.82 -23.79
CA LEU A 18 7.06 -4.19 -22.39
C LEU A 18 8.17 -5.21 -22.18
N GLN A 19 8.66 -5.85 -23.25
CA GLN A 19 9.72 -6.85 -23.22
C GLN A 19 9.47 -7.95 -22.17
N ASN A 20 8.22 -8.39 -22.09
CA ASN A 20 7.75 -9.34 -21.10
C ASN A 20 8.47 -10.69 -21.26
N ARG A 21 9.01 -11.22 -20.16
CA ARG A 21 9.82 -12.45 -20.13
C ARG A 21 9.00 -13.74 -20.03
N HIS A 22 7.68 -13.62 -19.83
CA HIS A 22 6.76 -14.72 -19.53
C HIS A 22 5.80 -15.01 -20.70
N LEU A 23 6.19 -14.61 -21.92
CA LEU A 23 5.40 -14.83 -23.13
C LEU A 23 5.21 -16.31 -23.49
N ASP A 24 6.00 -17.21 -22.92
CA ASP A 24 5.81 -18.66 -23.04
C ASP A 24 4.47 -19.14 -22.48
N ARG A 25 3.87 -18.36 -21.57
CA ARG A 25 2.55 -18.62 -20.98
C ARG A 25 1.42 -17.82 -21.62
N PHE A 26 1.70 -17.08 -22.68
CA PHE A 26 0.70 -16.22 -23.30
C PHE A 26 -0.39 -17.02 -24.03
N GLY A 27 -1.64 -16.62 -23.78
CA GLY A 27 -2.83 -17.14 -24.44
C GLY A 27 -4.07 -16.40 -23.91
N PRO A 28 -5.25 -16.59 -24.52
CA PRO A 28 -6.48 -15.91 -24.09
C PRO A 28 -6.80 -16.13 -22.60
N ASP A 29 -6.61 -17.34 -22.09
CA ASP A 29 -6.87 -17.70 -20.69
C ASP A 29 -5.71 -17.34 -19.74
N ALA A 30 -4.60 -16.79 -20.26
CA ALA A 30 -3.45 -16.44 -19.43
C ALA A 30 -3.85 -15.34 -18.46
N ARG A 31 -3.61 -15.57 -17.17
CA ARG A 31 -3.90 -14.57 -16.15
C ARG A 31 -2.84 -13.47 -16.20
N LEU A 32 -3.30 -12.23 -16.24
CA LEU A 32 -2.46 -11.05 -16.45
C LEU A 32 -1.41 -10.93 -15.35
N ASN A 33 -1.80 -11.14 -14.09
CA ASN A 33 -0.89 -11.04 -12.97
C ASN A 33 -0.10 -12.33 -12.73
N GLU A 34 -0.74 -13.51 -12.58
CA GLU A 34 0.00 -14.71 -12.17
C GLU A 34 0.81 -15.35 -13.29
N ASP A 35 0.33 -15.29 -14.54
CA ASP A 35 0.97 -15.99 -15.65
C ASP A 35 1.87 -15.05 -16.45
N LEU A 36 1.45 -13.79 -16.62
CA LEU A 36 2.17 -12.76 -17.39
C LEU A 36 2.88 -11.71 -16.52
N TYR A 37 2.70 -11.74 -15.21
CA TYR A 37 3.41 -10.87 -14.26
C TYR A 37 3.17 -9.37 -14.51
N LEU A 38 1.98 -9.03 -15.00
CA LEU A 38 1.52 -7.67 -15.21
C LEU A 38 0.90 -7.13 -13.92
N ASP A 39 1.60 -6.20 -13.28
CA ASP A 39 1.04 -5.41 -12.20
C ASP A 39 0.23 -4.22 -12.72
N SER A 40 -0.36 -3.42 -11.83
CA SER A 40 -1.19 -2.29 -12.25
C SER A 40 -0.44 -1.25 -13.08
N VAL A 41 0.88 -1.09 -12.89
CA VAL A 41 1.69 -0.14 -13.67
C VAL A 41 1.93 -0.69 -15.07
N LEU A 42 2.32 -1.96 -15.18
CA LEU A 42 2.49 -2.63 -16.47
C LEU A 42 1.17 -2.74 -17.23
N MET A 43 0.04 -2.89 -16.54
CA MET A 43 -1.29 -2.83 -17.15
C MET A 43 -1.61 -1.45 -17.72
N MET A 44 -1.28 -0.37 -17.01
CA MET A 44 -1.44 1.00 -17.53
C MET A 44 -0.56 1.23 -18.76
N GLU A 45 0.69 0.76 -18.73
CA GLU A 45 1.59 0.85 -19.89
C GLU A 45 1.08 0.03 -21.07
N LEU A 46 0.52 -1.16 -20.82
CA LEU A 46 -0.12 -2.00 -21.85
C LEU A 46 -1.28 -1.25 -22.51
N PHE A 47 -2.23 -0.70 -21.74
CA PHE A 47 -3.36 0.04 -22.31
C PHE A 47 -2.91 1.24 -23.12
N LEU A 48 -1.96 2.00 -22.60
CA LEU A 48 -1.44 3.16 -23.30
C LEU A 48 -0.77 2.77 -24.63
N GLN A 49 -0.02 1.67 -24.67
CA GLN A 49 0.60 1.19 -25.91
C GLN A 49 -0.41 0.60 -26.90
N LEU A 50 -1.47 -0.05 -26.42
CA LEU A 50 -2.58 -0.47 -27.28
C LEU A 50 -3.26 0.74 -27.93
N GLU A 51 -3.46 1.82 -27.17
CA GLU A 51 -4.01 3.06 -27.69
C GLU A 51 -3.08 3.72 -28.71
N LEU A 52 -1.82 3.95 -28.35
CA LEU A 52 -0.87 4.70 -29.18
C LEU A 52 -0.44 3.94 -30.44
N SER A 53 -0.26 2.62 -30.36
CA SER A 53 0.26 1.81 -31.47
C SER A 53 -0.84 1.18 -32.33
N PHE A 54 -2.04 0.96 -31.78
CA PHE A 54 -3.12 0.25 -32.46
C PHE A 54 -4.44 1.05 -32.56
N GLY A 55 -4.51 2.27 -31.98
CA GLY A 55 -5.72 3.09 -31.99
C GLY A 55 -6.86 2.52 -31.13
N LEU A 56 -6.51 1.67 -30.17
CA LEU A 56 -7.45 1.04 -29.25
C LEU A 56 -7.66 1.95 -28.02
N GLU A 57 -8.60 2.90 -28.12
CA GLU A 57 -8.93 3.79 -27.02
C GLU A 57 -9.65 3.05 -25.89
N ALA A 58 -9.08 3.08 -24.69
CA ALA A 58 -9.73 2.61 -23.47
C ALA A 58 -10.30 3.82 -22.69
N PRO A 59 -11.57 3.78 -22.25
CA PRO A 59 -12.11 4.78 -21.33
C PRO A 59 -11.29 4.85 -20.02
N ASP A 60 -10.99 6.06 -19.55
CA ASP A 60 -10.26 6.30 -18.29
C ASP A 60 -10.89 5.53 -17.12
N GLU A 61 -12.22 5.44 -17.05
CA GLU A 61 -12.93 4.73 -15.97
C GLU A 61 -12.72 3.20 -15.99
N LEU A 62 -12.41 2.62 -17.15
CA LEU A 62 -12.17 1.18 -17.31
C LEU A 62 -10.72 0.78 -17.06
N ILE A 63 -9.76 1.68 -17.34
CA ILE A 63 -8.33 1.51 -16.99
C ILE A 63 -8.16 1.39 -15.46
N THR A 64 -9.08 1.97 -14.70
CA THR A 64 -9.13 1.90 -13.24
C THR A 64 -9.90 0.69 -12.68
N SER A 65 -10.66 -0.02 -13.52
CA SER A 65 -11.50 -1.16 -13.13
C SER A 65 -10.68 -2.37 -12.65
N ARG A 66 -11.22 -3.10 -11.67
CA ARG A 66 -10.61 -4.29 -11.06
C ARG A 66 -10.99 -5.60 -11.76
N ASP A 67 -11.78 -5.54 -12.83
CA ASP A 67 -12.47 -6.71 -13.40
C ASP A 67 -11.71 -7.43 -14.53
N LEU A 68 -10.44 -7.10 -14.76
CA LEU A 68 -9.63 -7.70 -15.82
C LEU A 68 -8.65 -8.71 -15.22
N ALA A 69 -8.92 -10.00 -15.40
CA ALA A 69 -8.10 -11.08 -14.86
C ALA A 69 -7.22 -11.73 -15.94
N THR A 70 -7.70 -11.83 -17.17
CA THR A 70 -7.09 -12.58 -18.28
C THR A 70 -6.85 -11.73 -19.52
N VAL A 71 -6.04 -12.25 -20.45
CA VAL A 71 -5.85 -11.63 -21.78
C VAL A 71 -7.17 -11.53 -22.54
N ALA A 72 -8.06 -12.53 -22.43
CA ALA A 72 -9.37 -12.52 -23.04
C ALA A 72 -10.26 -11.40 -22.48
N ASP A 73 -10.19 -11.10 -21.18
CA ASP A 73 -10.96 -9.99 -20.59
C ASP A 73 -10.54 -8.64 -21.21
N VAL A 74 -9.24 -8.44 -21.39
CA VAL A 74 -8.69 -7.24 -22.05
C VAL A 74 -9.09 -7.20 -23.52
N ALA A 75 -9.01 -8.33 -24.23
CA ALA A 75 -9.39 -8.40 -25.63
C ALA A 75 -10.87 -8.14 -25.85
N GLY A 76 -11.72 -8.73 -25.00
CA GLY A 76 -13.17 -8.52 -24.98
C GLY A 76 -13.52 -7.05 -24.78
N LEU A 77 -12.82 -6.35 -23.88
CA LEU A 77 -13.01 -4.92 -23.63
C LEU A 77 -12.92 -4.09 -24.92
N PHE A 78 -11.88 -4.30 -25.72
CA PHE A 78 -11.69 -3.56 -26.98
C PHE A 78 -12.52 -4.10 -28.15
N ALA A 79 -12.97 -5.35 -28.07
CA ALA A 79 -13.89 -5.94 -29.05
C ALA A 79 -15.36 -5.55 -28.80
N GLY A 80 -15.67 -4.85 -27.69
CA GLY A 80 -17.03 -4.47 -27.31
C GLY A 80 -17.81 -5.59 -26.60
N THR A 81 -17.13 -6.65 -26.19
CA THR A 81 -17.67 -7.74 -25.37
C THR A 81 -17.48 -7.38 -23.91
N ARG A 82 -18.58 -7.17 -23.18
CA ARG A 82 -18.49 -6.84 -21.75
C ARG A 82 -17.92 -8.07 -21.01
N PRO A 83 -16.87 -7.93 -20.18
CA PRO A 83 -16.46 -9.02 -19.30
C PRO A 83 -17.65 -9.46 -18.45
N ALA A 84 -17.75 -10.76 -18.18
CA ALA A 84 -18.74 -11.28 -17.24
C ALA A 84 -18.52 -10.52 -15.91
N ALA A 85 -19.59 -9.91 -15.38
CA ALA A 85 -19.49 -9.18 -14.12
C ALA A 85 -18.84 -10.09 -13.08
N ALA A 86 -17.74 -9.63 -12.47
CA ALA A 86 -17.19 -10.28 -11.30
C ALA A 86 -18.32 -10.40 -10.26
N GLU A 87 -18.39 -11.54 -9.56
CA GLU A 87 -19.34 -11.71 -8.46
C GLU A 87 -19.28 -10.47 -7.57
N GLU A 88 -20.43 -9.80 -7.41
CA GLU A 88 -20.58 -8.65 -6.52
C GLU A 88 -19.92 -9.00 -5.19
N ALA A 89 -18.85 -8.27 -4.87
CA ALA A 89 -18.27 -8.36 -3.55
C ALA A 89 -19.40 -8.07 -2.56
N LEU A 90 -19.65 -9.03 -1.65
CA LEU A 90 -20.60 -8.88 -0.54
C LEU A 90 -20.51 -7.45 0.00
N PRO A 91 -21.66 -6.77 0.26
CA PRO A 91 -21.64 -5.41 0.75
C PRO A 91 -20.69 -5.34 1.94
N PRO A 92 -19.86 -4.29 2.04
CA PRO A 92 -18.95 -4.14 3.16
C PRO A 92 -19.75 -4.36 4.44
N GLY A 93 -19.31 -5.34 5.24
CA GLY A 93 -19.98 -5.67 6.50
C GLY A 93 -20.11 -4.42 7.37
N SER A 94 -21.06 -4.43 8.31
CA SER A 94 -21.29 -3.31 9.22
C SER A 94 -19.97 -2.79 9.81
N VAL A 95 -19.80 -1.47 9.90
CA VAL A 95 -18.63 -0.89 10.59
C VAL A 95 -18.57 -1.34 12.04
N HIS A 96 -19.71 -1.75 12.63
CA HIS A 96 -19.80 -2.30 13.98
C HIS A 96 -19.58 -3.83 14.05
N GLY A 97 -19.57 -4.51 12.90
CA GLY A 97 -19.32 -5.95 12.77
C GLY A 97 -17.86 -6.35 12.98
N GLU A 98 -17.61 -7.66 13.10
CA GLU A 98 -16.26 -8.25 13.18
C GLU A 98 -15.64 -8.50 11.80
N GLU A 99 -16.45 -8.53 10.73
CA GLU A 99 -16.05 -8.81 9.34
C GLU A 99 -15.53 -7.57 8.58
N TYR A 100 -14.79 -6.69 9.26
CA TYR A 100 -14.13 -5.58 8.57
C TYR A 100 -12.87 -6.08 7.84
N LYS A 101 -12.89 -6.05 6.49
CA LYS A 101 -11.79 -6.53 5.64
C LYS A 101 -10.64 -5.51 5.61
N ASP A 102 -9.63 -5.73 6.45
CA ASP A 102 -8.38 -4.97 6.60
C ASP A 102 -7.64 -4.61 5.28
N LEU A 103 -7.52 -3.33 4.95
CA LEU A 103 -6.96 -2.89 3.66
C LEU A 103 -5.42 -3.01 3.65
N LYS A 104 -4.86 -3.33 2.47
CA LYS A 104 -3.40 -3.44 2.25
C LYS A 104 -2.83 -2.03 2.15
N ILE A 105 -2.06 -1.56 3.11
CA ILE A 105 -1.76 -0.11 3.20
C ILE A 105 -0.28 0.13 3.47
N HIS A 106 0.35 -0.66 4.36
CA HIS A 106 1.75 -0.44 4.73
C HIS A 106 2.35 -1.69 5.42
N CYS A 107 3.26 -2.38 4.74
CA CYS A 107 3.80 -3.68 5.16
C CYS A 107 4.30 -3.75 6.63
N PHE A 108 5.10 -2.77 7.07
CA PHE A 108 5.55 -2.68 8.46
C PHE A 108 4.40 -2.56 9.47
N VAL A 109 3.47 -1.63 9.22
CA VAL A 109 2.30 -1.37 10.08
C VAL A 109 1.39 -2.59 10.12
N SER A 110 1.12 -3.21 8.96
CA SER A 110 0.34 -4.45 8.84
C SER A 110 0.97 -5.57 9.69
N CYS A 111 2.30 -5.71 9.69
CA CYS A 111 3.01 -6.71 10.48
C CYS A 111 2.86 -6.50 11.99
N VAL A 112 3.01 -5.28 12.51
CA VAL A 112 2.86 -5.04 13.96
C VAL A 112 1.38 -5.01 14.40
N CYS A 113 0.47 -4.58 13.53
CA CYS A 113 -0.98 -4.61 13.78
C CYS A 113 -1.53 -6.03 13.83
N ASP A 114 -0.90 -6.96 13.14
CA ASP A 114 -1.28 -8.36 13.18
C ASP A 114 -1.28 -8.94 14.60
N ALA A 115 -0.23 -8.62 15.37
CA ALA A 115 -0.13 -9.08 16.75
C ALA A 115 -1.21 -8.45 17.65
N LEU A 116 -1.60 -7.20 17.40
CA LEU A 116 -2.71 -6.55 18.08
C LEU A 116 -4.03 -7.27 17.77
N LYS A 117 -4.30 -7.58 16.50
CA LYS A 117 -5.49 -8.32 16.06
C LYS A 117 -5.59 -9.67 16.77
N ARG A 118 -4.49 -10.43 16.82
CA ARG A 118 -4.43 -11.73 17.50
C ARG A 118 -4.61 -11.63 19.02
N ALA A 119 -4.29 -10.49 19.61
CA ALA A 119 -4.51 -10.21 21.02
C ALA A 119 -5.90 -9.62 21.32
N GLY A 120 -6.77 -9.44 20.31
CA GLY A 120 -8.06 -8.77 20.47
C GLY A 120 -7.94 -7.27 20.79
N ILE A 121 -6.78 -6.67 20.51
CA ILE A 121 -6.51 -5.24 20.74
C ILE A 121 -6.88 -4.46 19.49
N ASP A 122 -7.51 -3.30 19.69
CA ASP A 122 -7.87 -2.40 18.60
C ASP A 122 -6.62 -1.80 17.93
N HIS A 123 -6.36 -2.27 16.71
CA HIS A 123 -5.21 -1.87 15.90
C HIS A 123 -5.46 -0.63 15.05
N ARG A 124 -6.72 -0.25 14.82
CA ARG A 124 -7.12 0.84 13.92
C ARG A 124 -6.44 2.19 14.26
N PRO A 125 -6.26 2.56 15.54
CA PRO A 125 -5.52 3.78 15.89
C PRO A 125 -4.11 3.83 15.32
N PHE A 126 -3.44 2.69 15.13
CA PHE A 126 -2.06 2.69 14.65
C PHE A 126 -1.93 3.15 13.20
N TYR A 127 -3.00 3.01 12.40
CA TYR A 127 -3.04 3.45 11.00
C TYR A 127 -3.10 4.98 10.86
N PHE A 128 -3.27 5.75 11.94
CA PHE A 128 -3.29 7.22 11.86
C PHE A 128 -1.98 7.81 11.32
N GLY A 129 -0.86 7.10 11.50
CA GLY A 129 0.44 7.52 10.98
C GLY A 129 0.69 7.18 9.51
N VAL A 130 -0.28 6.59 8.80
CA VAL A 130 -0.02 5.98 7.48
C VAL A 130 -0.40 6.85 6.28
N TRP A 131 -1.55 7.53 6.32
CA TRP A 131 -2.06 8.30 5.16
C TRP A 131 -1.10 9.39 4.66
N ASP A 132 -0.32 9.97 5.57
CA ASP A 132 0.72 10.98 5.30
C ASP A 132 2.09 10.52 5.82
N ALA A 133 2.31 9.20 5.95
CA ALA A 133 3.61 8.67 6.31
C ALA A 133 4.70 9.23 5.39
N GLY A 134 5.87 9.51 5.96
CA GLY A 134 7.00 10.10 5.26
C GLY A 134 7.39 9.34 3.98
N PHE A 135 7.96 10.09 3.05
CA PHE A 135 8.52 9.61 1.79
C PHE A 135 9.65 10.54 1.36
N GLU A 136 10.49 10.09 0.44
CA GLU A 136 11.61 10.88 -0.07
C GLU A 136 11.31 11.36 -1.51
N VAL A 137 11.66 12.62 -1.77
CA VAL A 137 11.83 13.13 -3.14
C VAL A 137 13.29 13.51 -3.28
N GLY A 138 14.03 12.73 -4.06
CA GLY A 138 15.47 12.94 -4.25
C GLY A 138 15.77 14.24 -5.01
N ALA A 139 17.05 14.61 -5.06
CA ALA A 139 17.51 15.73 -5.89
C ALA A 139 17.18 15.52 -7.39
N ASP A 140 17.13 14.26 -7.81
CA ASP A 140 16.69 13.82 -9.14
C ASP A 140 15.17 13.86 -9.36
N ARG A 141 14.42 14.39 -8.39
CA ARG A 141 12.95 14.53 -8.44
C ARG A 141 12.22 13.20 -8.58
N VAL A 142 12.81 12.11 -8.10
CA VAL A 142 12.17 10.79 -8.06
C VAL A 142 11.52 10.58 -6.68
N LEU A 143 10.25 10.18 -6.70
CA LEU A 143 9.47 9.80 -5.52
C LEU A 143 9.86 8.39 -5.08
N ARG A 144 10.26 8.22 -3.81
CA ARG A 144 10.76 6.96 -3.26
C ARG A 144 10.10 6.57 -1.94
N TYR A 145 9.61 5.34 -1.88
CA TYR A 145 8.99 4.70 -0.71
C TYR A 145 10.04 4.29 0.30
N HIS A 146 11.18 3.80 -0.18
CA HIS A 146 12.35 3.50 0.63
C HIS A 146 13.47 4.47 0.29
N GLY A 147 14.09 5.06 1.31
CA GLY A 147 15.21 5.96 1.16
C GLY A 147 15.93 6.15 2.51
N PRO A 148 17.20 6.60 2.52
CA PRO A 148 17.97 6.79 3.75
C PRO A 148 17.29 7.73 4.77
N THR A 149 16.40 8.60 4.28
CA THR A 149 15.66 9.57 5.09
C THR A 149 14.33 9.04 5.64
N VAL A 150 13.84 7.90 5.13
CA VAL A 150 12.58 7.27 5.57
C VAL A 150 12.89 6.31 6.71
N SER A 151 12.55 6.70 7.94
CA SER A 151 12.74 5.88 9.15
C SER A 151 11.42 5.32 9.68
N HIS A 152 11.47 4.09 10.19
CA HIS A 152 10.37 3.47 10.93
C HIS A 152 10.40 3.79 12.43
N ASP A 153 11.36 4.58 12.92
CA ASP A 153 11.52 4.89 14.34
C ASP A 153 10.29 5.55 14.94
N VAL A 154 9.66 6.47 14.20
CA VAL A 154 8.41 7.12 14.63
C VAL A 154 7.32 6.07 14.89
N PHE A 155 7.17 5.07 14.01
CA PHE A 155 6.22 3.99 14.22
C PHE A 155 6.58 3.14 15.44
N ARG A 156 7.87 2.84 15.66
CA ARG A 156 8.34 2.03 16.78
C ARG A 156 8.07 2.72 18.12
N ASP A 157 8.41 4.00 18.23
CA ASP A 157 8.21 4.81 19.43
C ASP A 157 6.73 4.92 19.79
N TRP A 158 5.89 5.18 18.78
CA TRP A 158 4.44 5.24 18.98
C TRP A 158 3.83 3.87 19.28
N TYR A 159 4.32 2.79 18.68
CA TYR A 159 3.85 1.45 19.00
C TYR A 159 4.11 1.10 20.46
N HIS A 160 5.31 1.41 20.98
CA HIS A 160 5.63 1.24 22.39
C HIS A 160 4.74 2.11 23.28
N ARG A 161 4.56 3.39 22.95
CA ARG A 161 3.71 4.28 23.74
C ARG A 161 2.25 3.84 23.78
N LEU A 162 1.68 3.51 22.62
CA LEU A 162 0.28 3.11 22.47
C LEU A 162 0.03 1.72 23.07
N TYR A 163 0.87 0.75 22.73
CA TYR A 163 0.59 -0.67 22.94
C TYR A 163 1.57 -1.37 23.87
N GLY A 164 2.57 -0.69 24.41
CA GLY A 164 3.50 -1.20 25.43
C GLY A 164 4.67 -2.00 24.89
N ALA A 165 4.50 -2.77 23.81
CA ALA A 165 5.58 -3.59 23.27
C ALA A 165 6.66 -2.77 22.57
N GLU A 166 7.93 -3.06 22.87
CA GLU A 166 9.05 -2.45 22.19
C GLU A 166 9.34 -3.15 20.86
N VAL A 167 9.33 -2.39 19.76
CA VAL A 167 9.75 -2.90 18.44
C VAL A 167 11.24 -2.61 18.27
N ARG A 168 12.06 -3.65 18.35
CA ARG A 168 13.53 -3.55 18.30
C ARG A 168 14.05 -3.97 16.94
N GLN A 169 14.93 -3.16 16.36
CA GLN A 169 15.65 -3.54 15.16
C GLN A 169 16.69 -4.62 15.51
N TRP A 170 16.70 -5.73 14.77
CA TRP A 170 17.75 -6.75 14.87
C TRP A 170 18.73 -6.70 13.70
N TYR A 171 18.33 -6.11 12.56
CA TYR A 171 19.19 -5.95 11.39
C TYR A 171 20.26 -4.90 11.66
N ASP A 172 21.53 -5.28 11.52
CA ASP A 172 22.69 -4.44 11.81
C ASP A 172 23.37 -4.02 10.50
N HIS A 173 23.27 -2.73 10.15
CA HIS A 173 23.87 -2.17 8.93
C HIS A 173 25.42 -2.20 8.94
N GLY A 174 26.05 -2.42 10.09
CA GLY A 174 27.50 -2.57 10.21
C GLY A 174 28.00 -4.00 9.92
N ARG A 175 27.10 -4.98 9.81
CA ARG A 175 27.43 -6.39 9.52
C ARG A 175 27.24 -6.72 8.04
N SER A 176 27.87 -7.81 7.61
CA SER A 176 27.61 -8.37 6.29
C SER A 176 26.15 -8.84 6.17
N LYS A 177 25.66 -9.00 4.93
CA LYS A 177 24.31 -9.55 4.70
C LYS A 177 24.23 -11.01 5.13
N GLU A 178 25.32 -11.75 4.96
CA GLU A 178 25.47 -13.14 5.37
C GLU A 178 25.38 -13.28 6.90
N ASP A 179 26.03 -12.40 7.65
CA ASP A 179 25.94 -12.38 9.12
C ASP A 179 24.52 -12.02 9.60
N ASN A 180 23.87 -11.06 8.94
CA ASN A 180 22.48 -10.72 9.23
C ASN A 180 21.52 -11.88 8.89
N LEU A 181 21.77 -12.60 7.80
CA LEU A 181 20.99 -13.78 7.43
C LEU A 181 21.16 -14.91 8.44
N ALA A 182 22.40 -15.14 8.91
CA ALA A 182 22.67 -16.12 9.96
C ALA A 182 21.98 -15.75 11.27
N LEU A 183 21.97 -14.46 11.65
CA LEU A 183 21.23 -13.96 12.80
C LEU A 183 19.72 -14.16 12.64
N LEU A 184 19.16 -13.85 11.46
CA LEU A 184 17.74 -14.08 11.18
C LEU A 184 17.36 -15.55 11.38
N ALA A 185 18.15 -16.47 10.81
CA ALA A 185 17.92 -17.91 10.95
C ALA A 185 17.93 -18.35 12.43
N ASP A 186 18.90 -17.86 13.21
CA ASP A 186 19.01 -18.15 14.65
C ASP A 186 17.81 -17.59 15.44
N LEU A 187 17.39 -16.36 15.14
CA LEU A 187 16.24 -15.71 15.77
C LEU A 187 14.95 -16.50 15.53
N VAL A 188 14.70 -16.95 14.29
CA VAL A 188 13.49 -17.71 13.97
C VAL A 188 13.51 -19.08 14.65
N GLU A 189 14.65 -19.77 14.65
CA GLU A 189 14.81 -21.10 15.23
C GLU A 189 14.68 -21.10 16.76
N ARG A 190 15.19 -20.08 17.43
CA ARG A 190 15.17 -19.97 18.91
C ARG A 190 14.00 -19.14 19.45
N ARG A 191 13.10 -18.63 18.60
CA ARG A 191 12.01 -17.76 19.05
C ARG A 191 11.12 -18.49 20.07
N SER A 192 10.70 -17.79 21.11
CA SER A 192 9.56 -18.23 21.91
C SER A 192 8.27 -18.02 21.13
N ASP A 193 7.21 -18.74 21.48
CA ASP A 193 5.90 -18.59 20.83
C ASP A 193 5.42 -17.14 20.82
N SER A 194 5.69 -16.36 21.87
CA SER A 194 5.26 -14.96 21.94
C SER A 194 6.08 -13.99 21.09
N LEU A 195 7.29 -14.37 20.67
CA LEU A 195 8.21 -13.47 19.99
C LEU A 195 7.90 -13.42 18.50
N SER A 196 7.63 -12.22 18.00
CA SER A 196 7.38 -11.95 16.59
C SER A 196 8.68 -11.53 15.91
N ILE A 197 9.07 -12.23 14.84
CA ILE A 197 10.24 -11.91 14.02
C ILE A 197 9.76 -11.39 12.67
N MET A 198 10.08 -10.13 12.39
CA MET A 198 9.79 -9.44 11.14
C MET A 198 11.09 -9.27 10.34
N ALA A 199 11.05 -9.59 9.06
CA ALA A 199 12.17 -9.42 8.15
C ALA A 199 11.73 -8.66 6.90
N MET A 200 12.60 -7.78 6.40
CA MET A 200 12.47 -7.26 5.05
C MET A 200 12.96 -8.33 4.07
N ILE A 201 12.15 -8.67 3.08
CA ILE A 201 12.48 -9.61 2.00
C ILE A 201 12.15 -8.93 0.66
N ASP A 202 12.99 -9.11 -0.36
CA ASP A 202 12.66 -8.65 -1.71
C ASP A 202 11.70 -9.63 -2.39
N LEU A 203 10.42 -9.27 -2.49
CA LEU A 203 9.40 -10.17 -3.01
C LEU A 203 9.52 -10.42 -4.50
N PHE A 204 10.25 -9.59 -5.26
CA PHE A 204 10.54 -9.86 -6.66
C PHE A 204 11.25 -11.21 -6.85
N HIS A 205 12.00 -11.65 -5.84
CA HIS A 205 12.74 -12.92 -5.84
C HIS A 205 11.97 -14.08 -5.20
N LEU A 206 10.67 -13.91 -4.91
CA LEU A 206 9.76 -14.93 -4.40
C LEU A 206 8.53 -15.12 -5.31
N PRO A 207 8.72 -15.75 -6.50
CA PRO A 207 7.65 -15.92 -7.50
C PRO A 207 6.56 -16.91 -7.09
N GLU A 208 6.76 -17.68 -6.02
CA GLU A 208 5.76 -18.60 -5.47
C GLU A 208 4.57 -17.87 -4.81
N ARG A 209 4.63 -16.54 -4.73
CA ARG A 209 3.60 -15.69 -4.15
C ARG A 209 2.88 -14.92 -5.24
N GLU A 210 1.55 -14.83 -5.13
CA GLU A 210 0.76 -13.85 -5.88
C GLU A 210 1.14 -12.43 -5.41
N ASN A 211 1.99 -11.76 -6.19
CA ASN A 211 2.45 -10.41 -5.92
C ASN A 211 1.67 -9.42 -6.81
N LYS A 212 0.88 -8.55 -6.18
CA LYS A 212 0.17 -7.47 -6.90
C LYS A 212 1.10 -6.44 -7.54
N PHE A 213 2.37 -6.43 -7.14
CA PHE A 213 3.42 -5.57 -7.68
C PHE A 213 4.57 -6.45 -8.12
N ASN A 214 4.95 -6.36 -9.39
CA ASN A 214 6.08 -7.09 -9.94
C ASN A 214 7.29 -6.16 -10.16
N GLN A 215 7.44 -5.20 -9.26
CA GLN A 215 8.50 -4.21 -9.31
C GLN A 215 9.84 -4.86 -8.96
N ASN A 216 10.91 -4.47 -9.65
CA ASN A 216 12.27 -4.86 -9.30
C ASN A 216 13.09 -3.60 -8.97
N PRO A 217 13.62 -3.47 -7.75
CA PRO A 217 13.41 -4.35 -6.58
C PRO A 217 12.03 -4.14 -5.92
N PHE A 218 11.57 -5.07 -5.07
CA PHE A 218 10.37 -4.90 -4.25
C PHE A 218 10.59 -5.33 -2.78
N PRO A 219 11.33 -4.53 -2.00
CA PRO A 219 11.56 -4.80 -0.58
C PRO A 219 10.28 -4.62 0.25
N HIS A 220 9.93 -5.65 1.02
CA HIS A 220 8.68 -5.75 1.79
C HIS A 220 8.90 -6.39 3.16
N TYR A 221 8.20 -5.91 4.19
CA TYR A 221 8.23 -6.53 5.51
C TYR A 221 7.19 -7.64 5.64
N LEU A 222 7.62 -8.79 6.13
CA LEU A 222 6.77 -9.94 6.46
C LEU A 222 7.23 -10.60 7.77
N MET A 223 6.42 -11.52 8.27
CA MET A 223 6.66 -12.29 9.48
C MET A 223 7.26 -13.66 9.14
N LEU A 224 8.28 -14.06 9.90
CA LEU A 224 8.93 -15.36 9.75
C LEU A 224 8.79 -16.20 11.02
N GLU A 225 8.47 -17.46 10.82
CA GLU A 225 8.22 -18.46 11.86
C GLU A 225 8.90 -19.78 11.51
N THR A 226 9.15 -20.63 12.51
CA THR A 226 9.61 -22.00 12.31
C THR A 226 8.55 -22.75 11.51
N GLY A 227 8.95 -23.31 10.36
CA GLY A 227 8.07 -24.14 9.55
C GLY A 227 7.94 -25.57 10.07
N SER A 228 7.28 -26.41 9.29
CA SER A 228 7.05 -27.83 9.59
C SER A 228 8.32 -28.65 9.77
N ASN A 229 9.43 -28.20 9.17
CA ASN A 229 10.74 -28.84 9.26
C ASN A 229 11.89 -27.82 9.10
N PRO A 230 13.15 -28.21 9.39
CA PRO A 230 14.30 -27.29 9.35
C PRO A 230 14.65 -26.71 7.98
N ALA A 231 14.13 -27.24 6.87
CA ALA A 231 14.45 -26.75 5.51
C ALA A 231 13.51 -25.63 5.03
N VAL A 232 12.44 -25.33 5.78
CA VAL A 232 11.44 -24.32 5.42
C VAL A 232 11.26 -23.29 6.53
N PHE A 233 10.80 -22.11 6.16
CA PHE A 233 10.19 -21.14 7.06
C PHE A 233 8.69 -21.12 6.83
N MET A 234 7.92 -21.02 7.92
CA MET A 234 6.55 -20.56 7.82
C MET A 234 6.60 -19.05 7.62
N VAL A 235 6.08 -18.59 6.49
CA VAL A 235 6.08 -17.18 6.13
C VAL A 235 4.65 -16.67 6.20
N ARG A 236 4.52 -15.51 6.82
CA ARG A 236 3.22 -14.86 6.95
C ARG A 236 3.33 -13.40 6.59
N ASP A 237 2.49 -12.99 5.67
CA ASP A 237 2.42 -11.63 5.16
C ASP A 237 1.03 -11.06 5.46
N PRO A 238 0.87 -10.35 6.59
CA PRO A 238 -0.40 -9.74 6.95
C PRO A 238 -0.89 -8.72 5.93
N ASP A 239 0.02 -8.03 5.25
CA ASP A 239 -0.32 -7.00 4.26
C ASP A 239 -0.91 -7.63 2.99
N PHE A 240 -0.34 -8.75 2.54
CA PHE A 240 -0.90 -9.51 1.42
C PHE A 240 -1.98 -10.51 1.81
N ARG A 241 -2.19 -10.75 3.12
CA ARG A 241 -3.05 -11.80 3.70
C ARG A 241 -2.66 -13.19 3.21
N TRP A 242 -1.36 -13.43 3.13
CA TRP A 242 -0.79 -14.67 2.63
C TRP A 242 -0.05 -15.39 3.76
N GLU A 243 -0.18 -16.72 3.79
CA GLU A 243 0.53 -17.59 4.73
C GLU A 243 0.92 -18.88 4.00
N GLY A 244 2.15 -19.34 4.20
CA GLY A 244 2.62 -20.56 3.56
C GLY A 244 4.08 -20.87 3.88
N GLU A 245 4.48 -22.09 3.57
CA GLU A 245 5.87 -22.53 3.75
C GLU A 245 6.73 -22.15 2.55
N ILE A 246 7.87 -21.53 2.81
CA ILE A 246 8.87 -21.17 1.79
C ILE A 246 10.21 -21.81 2.17
N ALA A 247 10.89 -22.37 1.18
CA ALA A 247 12.22 -22.96 1.38
C ALA A 247 13.23 -21.92 1.89
N ARG A 248 14.08 -22.32 2.84
CA ARG A 248 15.03 -21.39 3.49
C ARG A 248 16.02 -20.77 2.52
N ASP A 249 16.45 -21.51 1.50
CA ASP A 249 17.34 -21.06 0.44
C ASP A 249 16.71 -19.98 -0.45
N ARG A 250 15.40 -20.06 -0.70
CA ARG A 250 14.64 -19.02 -1.40
C ARG A 250 14.56 -17.74 -0.57
N ILE A 251 14.22 -17.84 0.72
CA ILE A 251 14.23 -16.69 1.63
C ILE A 251 15.62 -16.08 1.73
N ALA A 252 16.67 -16.90 1.83
CA ALA A 252 18.04 -16.43 1.82
C ALA A 252 18.36 -15.66 0.52
N THR A 253 18.02 -16.21 -0.64
CA THR A 253 18.24 -15.56 -1.94
C THR A 253 17.57 -14.20 -2.03
N ALA A 254 16.31 -14.10 -1.58
CA ALA A 254 15.55 -12.86 -1.56
C ALA A 254 16.05 -11.86 -0.50
N PHE A 255 16.54 -12.34 0.64
CA PHE A 255 17.11 -11.52 1.71
C PHE A 255 18.48 -10.91 1.36
N LEU A 256 19.30 -11.65 0.60
CA LEU A 256 20.63 -11.21 0.20
C LEU A 256 20.62 -10.10 -0.88
N GLN A 257 19.45 -9.74 -1.41
CA GLN A 257 19.34 -8.68 -2.42
C GLN A 257 19.77 -7.32 -1.87
N PRO A 258 20.45 -6.46 -2.66
CA PRO A 258 20.93 -5.14 -2.21
C PRO A 258 19.83 -4.23 -1.63
N SER A 259 18.59 -4.39 -2.10
CA SER A 259 17.38 -3.69 -1.66
C SER A 259 16.97 -3.99 -0.23
N VAL A 260 17.37 -5.13 0.34
CA VAL A 260 16.99 -5.57 1.68
C VAL A 260 17.91 -4.98 2.75
N ALA A 261 17.37 -4.24 3.69
CA ALA A 261 18.17 -3.60 4.74
C ALA A 261 17.40 -3.42 6.06
N GLY A 262 16.52 -4.35 6.44
CA GLY A 262 15.67 -4.15 7.59
C GLY A 262 15.15 -5.43 8.25
N GLY A 263 14.86 -5.33 9.54
CA GLY A 263 14.34 -6.44 10.33
C GLY A 263 14.09 -6.02 11.77
N TYR A 264 12.93 -6.41 12.29
CA TYR A 264 12.48 -6.06 13.64
C TYR A 264 11.98 -7.27 14.41
N LEU A 265 12.00 -7.17 15.73
CA LEU A 265 11.39 -8.12 16.65
C LEU A 265 10.61 -7.40 17.73
N PHE A 266 9.58 -8.05 18.27
CA PHE A 266 8.77 -7.53 19.37
C PHE A 266 8.07 -8.69 20.09
N ASP A 267 7.89 -8.55 21.40
CA ASP A 267 7.25 -9.58 22.23
C ASP A 267 5.77 -9.27 22.44
N ARG A 268 4.90 -10.20 22.02
CA ARG A 268 3.46 -10.04 22.11
C ARG A 268 2.94 -10.03 23.55
N ARG A 269 3.71 -10.52 24.53
CA ARG A 269 3.35 -10.48 25.96
C ARG A 269 3.31 -9.07 26.53
N GLU A 270 4.01 -8.14 25.90
CA GLU A 270 4.08 -6.74 26.35
C GLU A 270 2.90 -5.90 25.83
N LEU A 271 2.05 -6.48 24.97
CA LEU A 271 0.94 -5.79 24.35
C LEU A 271 -0.15 -5.44 25.36
N ARG A 272 -0.66 -4.21 25.24
CA ARG A 272 -1.80 -3.69 26.01
C ARG A 272 -2.69 -2.82 25.13
N PRO A 273 -3.99 -2.70 25.45
CA PRO A 273 -4.86 -1.74 24.77
C PRO A 273 -4.37 -0.29 24.93
N ALA A 274 -4.49 0.49 23.86
CA ALA A 274 -4.11 1.89 23.87
C ALA A 274 -5.02 2.74 24.76
N ARG A 275 -4.44 3.66 25.52
CA ARG A 275 -5.18 4.61 26.35
C ARG A 275 -5.74 5.73 25.48
N PRO A 276 -6.95 6.26 25.74
CA PRO A 276 -7.51 7.38 24.97
C PRO A 276 -6.58 8.60 24.88
N ALA A 277 -5.83 8.92 25.94
CA ALA A 277 -4.88 10.04 25.91
C ALA A 277 -3.70 9.81 24.94
N ASP A 278 -3.22 8.57 24.82
CA ASP A 278 -2.13 8.24 23.89
C ASP A 278 -2.65 8.16 22.44
N ILE A 279 -3.88 7.66 22.23
CA ILE A 279 -4.54 7.70 20.92
C ILE A 279 -4.70 9.15 20.45
N ALA A 280 -5.15 10.05 21.33
CA ALA A 280 -5.30 11.47 21.00
C ALA A 280 -3.96 12.12 20.63
N ALA A 281 -2.92 11.85 21.42
CA ALA A 281 -1.58 12.38 21.17
C ALA A 281 -0.99 11.83 19.85
N TYR A 282 -1.24 10.56 19.51
CA TYR A 282 -0.79 9.98 18.25
C TYR A 282 -1.52 10.58 17.05
N PHE A 283 -2.85 10.72 17.14
CA PHE A 283 -3.62 11.39 16.10
C PHE A 283 -3.09 12.80 15.83
N GLU A 284 -2.87 13.60 16.87
CA GLU A 284 -2.34 14.96 16.74
C GLU A 284 -0.92 15.03 16.17
N ALA A 285 -0.08 14.03 16.46
CA ALA A 285 1.26 13.96 15.91
C ALA A 285 1.28 13.62 14.40
N CYS A 286 0.28 12.90 13.92
CA CYS A 286 0.21 12.42 12.53
C CYS A 286 -0.72 13.24 11.64
N PHE A 287 -1.64 14.00 12.22
CA PHE A 287 -2.71 14.67 11.48
C PHE A 287 -2.28 16.05 10.97
N LEU A 288 -2.22 16.19 9.65
CA LEU A 288 -1.87 17.44 8.95
C LEU A 288 -3.13 18.04 8.31
N PRO A 289 -3.89 18.91 9.01
CA PRO A 289 -5.20 19.37 8.54
C PRO A 289 -5.16 20.20 7.26
N ASP A 290 -4.08 20.96 7.06
CA ASP A 290 -3.97 21.99 6.02
C ASP A 290 -2.90 21.66 4.97
N ALA A 291 -2.44 20.40 4.90
CA ALA A 291 -1.38 20.00 3.98
C ALA A 291 -1.62 18.59 3.45
N ASN A 292 -1.44 18.40 2.14
CA ASN A 292 -1.48 17.09 1.46
C ASN A 292 -0.11 16.79 0.82
N PRO A 293 0.83 16.20 1.59
CA PRO A 293 2.23 16.06 1.18
C PRO A 293 2.40 15.33 -0.16
N LEU A 294 1.69 14.22 -0.37
CA LEU A 294 1.79 13.43 -1.60
C LEU A 294 1.39 14.25 -2.83
N THR A 295 0.22 14.89 -2.80
CA THR A 295 -0.27 15.74 -3.89
C THR A 295 0.68 16.91 -4.18
N ALA A 296 1.21 17.55 -3.13
CA ALA A 296 2.20 18.62 -3.27
C ALA A 296 3.51 18.12 -3.89
N ALA A 297 3.99 16.94 -3.48
CA ALA A 297 5.20 16.34 -4.03
C ALA A 297 5.05 15.98 -5.50
N VAL A 298 3.94 15.33 -5.88
CA VAL A 298 3.65 15.01 -7.30
C VAL A 298 3.59 16.29 -8.13
N ARG A 299 2.94 17.34 -7.63
CA ARG A 299 2.91 18.66 -8.29
C ARG A 299 4.31 19.23 -8.50
N GLY A 300 5.17 19.16 -7.48
CA GLY A 300 6.56 19.63 -7.56
C GLY A 300 7.39 18.83 -8.58
N ILE A 301 7.26 17.52 -8.60
CA ILE A 301 7.94 16.64 -9.57
C ILE A 301 7.48 16.95 -11.00
N LEU A 302 6.17 17.05 -11.22
CA LEU A 302 5.58 17.37 -12.52
C LEU A 302 6.08 18.72 -13.03
N THR A 303 6.04 19.76 -12.19
CA THR A 303 6.52 21.10 -12.52
C THR A 303 7.98 21.08 -12.93
N ALA A 304 8.85 20.40 -12.15
CA ALA A 304 10.28 20.32 -12.45
C ALA A 304 10.58 19.68 -13.82
N HIS A 305 9.84 18.64 -14.20
CA HIS A 305 10.01 17.95 -15.49
C HIS A 305 9.45 18.75 -16.67
N LEU A 306 8.33 19.47 -16.48
CA LEU A 306 7.76 20.35 -17.50
C LEU A 306 8.64 21.59 -17.75
N ASP A 307 9.22 22.16 -16.69
CA ASP A 307 10.10 23.33 -16.76
C ASP A 307 11.52 22.99 -17.25
N GLY A 308 11.85 21.70 -17.35
CA GLY A 308 13.20 21.25 -17.71
C GLY A 308 14.26 21.55 -16.66
N THR A 309 13.86 21.63 -15.38
CA THR A 309 14.76 21.92 -14.25
C THR A 309 15.89 20.90 -14.23
N ASP A 310 17.14 21.35 -14.11
CA ASP A 310 18.33 20.48 -14.04
C ASP A 310 18.45 19.45 -15.19
N GLY A 311 17.87 19.76 -16.37
CA GLY A 311 17.91 18.90 -17.55
C GLY A 311 16.89 17.76 -17.52
N LEU A 312 15.94 17.79 -16.61
CA LEU A 312 14.78 16.87 -16.61
C LEU A 312 13.94 17.06 -17.86
N SER A 313 13.20 16.04 -18.25
CA SER A 313 12.28 16.09 -19.39
C SER A 313 11.00 15.32 -19.09
N PRO A 314 9.87 15.59 -19.76
CA PRO A 314 8.62 14.86 -19.54
C PRO A 314 8.77 13.34 -19.62
N ALA A 315 9.66 12.82 -20.48
CA ALA A 315 9.94 11.39 -20.60
C ALA A 315 10.46 10.74 -19.30
N GLY A 316 11.08 11.51 -18.40
CA GLY A 316 11.54 11.03 -17.10
C GLY A 316 10.41 10.76 -16.10
N LEU A 317 9.19 11.25 -16.35
CA LEU A 317 8.08 11.16 -15.39
C LEU A 317 7.64 9.72 -15.10
N SER A 318 7.71 8.82 -16.09
CA SER A 318 7.41 7.39 -15.90
C SER A 318 8.28 6.77 -14.81
N HIS A 319 9.55 7.16 -14.76
CA HIS A 319 10.47 6.72 -13.72
C HIS A 319 10.24 7.48 -12.40
N ALA A 320 10.13 8.81 -12.48
CA ALA A 320 10.05 9.67 -11.31
C ALA A 320 8.82 9.41 -10.41
N LEU A 321 7.70 8.98 -11.02
CA LEU A 321 6.43 8.73 -10.33
C LEU A 321 5.99 7.26 -10.39
N ARG A 322 6.91 6.34 -10.70
CA ARG A 322 6.64 4.89 -10.77
C ARG A 322 6.03 4.34 -9.48
N GLU A 323 6.44 4.87 -8.33
CA GLU A 323 6.00 4.40 -7.01
C GLU A 323 4.72 5.09 -6.51
N LEU A 324 4.12 6.01 -7.27
CA LEU A 324 2.89 6.71 -6.89
C LEU A 324 1.76 5.76 -6.41
N PRO A 325 1.49 4.60 -7.03
CA PRO A 325 0.48 3.65 -6.55
C PRO A 325 0.74 3.13 -5.14
N VAL A 326 2.01 2.93 -4.80
CA VAL A 326 2.44 2.43 -3.48
C VAL A 326 2.13 3.47 -2.39
N PHE A 327 2.07 4.75 -2.74
CA PHE A 327 1.65 5.82 -1.84
C PHE A 327 0.15 6.07 -1.87
N ALA A 328 -0.47 6.02 -3.04
CA ALA A 328 -1.91 6.25 -3.19
C ALA A 328 -2.72 5.27 -2.34
N ILE A 329 -2.28 4.00 -2.26
CA ILE A 329 -2.94 2.98 -1.44
C ILE A 329 -2.93 3.34 0.07
N ARG A 330 -1.99 4.18 0.53
CA ARG A 330 -1.94 4.64 1.93
C ARG A 330 -3.16 5.48 2.29
N LYS A 331 -3.88 6.06 1.32
CA LYS A 331 -5.09 6.87 1.57
C LYS A 331 -6.24 6.05 2.14
N TYR A 332 -6.27 4.73 1.92
CA TYR A 332 -7.19 3.83 2.64
C TYR A 332 -6.99 3.80 4.15
N ALA A 333 -5.86 4.29 4.68
CA ALA A 333 -5.70 4.45 6.12
C ALA A 333 -6.76 5.36 6.75
N TYR A 334 -7.34 6.31 5.98
CA TYR A 334 -8.44 7.14 6.47
C TYR A 334 -9.65 6.30 6.89
N GLU A 335 -9.87 5.18 6.22
CA GLU A 335 -10.97 4.27 6.55
C GLU A 335 -10.80 3.66 7.94
N HIS A 336 -9.57 3.28 8.34
CA HIS A 336 -9.27 2.86 9.71
C HIS A 336 -9.49 4.00 10.72
N GLY A 337 -9.15 5.23 10.33
CA GLY A 337 -9.45 6.46 11.07
C GLY A 337 -10.93 6.60 11.38
N PHE A 338 -11.74 6.63 10.32
CA PHE A 338 -13.19 6.74 10.43
C PHE A 338 -13.79 5.55 11.17
N ALA A 339 -13.40 4.32 10.86
CA ALA A 339 -13.89 3.11 11.52
C ALA A 339 -13.60 3.12 13.04
N PHE A 340 -12.44 3.64 13.45
CA PHE A 340 -12.15 3.89 14.87
C PHE A 340 -13.20 4.78 15.52
N PHE A 341 -13.36 5.99 14.99
CA PHE A 341 -14.26 6.94 15.61
C PHE A 341 -15.73 6.57 15.49
N TRP A 342 -16.17 5.99 14.37
CA TRP A 342 -17.55 5.54 14.16
C TRP A 342 -17.97 4.51 15.19
N ARG A 343 -17.10 3.51 15.45
CA ARG A 343 -17.36 2.50 16.47
C ARG A 343 -17.34 3.09 17.88
N ALA A 344 -16.37 3.96 18.17
CA ALA A 344 -16.24 4.59 19.48
C ALA A 344 -17.42 5.52 19.82
N LEU A 345 -17.95 6.23 18.83
CA LEU A 345 -19.07 7.16 18.96
C LEU A 345 -20.44 6.53 18.62
N ARG A 346 -20.47 5.28 18.16
CA ARG A 346 -21.66 4.56 17.68
C ARG A 346 -22.44 5.32 16.60
N LEU A 347 -21.72 5.83 15.61
CA LEU A 347 -22.30 6.56 14.49
C LEU A 347 -22.94 5.59 13.46
N PRO A 348 -23.90 6.05 12.63
CA PRO A 348 -24.60 5.20 11.67
C PRO A 348 -23.72 4.68 10.52
N ASP A 349 -23.94 3.44 10.10
CA ASP A 349 -23.18 2.75 9.04
C ASP A 349 -23.22 3.47 7.69
N ASP A 350 -24.39 3.94 7.25
CA ASP A 350 -24.53 4.62 5.96
C ASP A 350 -23.60 5.84 5.84
N SER A 351 -23.40 6.55 6.96
CA SER A 351 -22.50 7.71 7.00
C SER A 351 -21.02 7.33 7.00
N PHE A 352 -20.67 6.10 7.38
CA PHE A 352 -19.33 5.54 7.23
C PHE A 352 -19.10 5.08 5.79
N LEU A 353 -20.06 4.37 5.19
CA LEU A 353 -19.96 3.91 3.80
C LEU A 353 -19.74 5.07 2.83
N ALA A 354 -20.43 6.19 3.02
CA ALA A 354 -20.18 7.40 2.25
C ALA A 354 -18.74 7.92 2.36
N ARG A 355 -18.06 7.73 3.50
CA ARG A 355 -16.63 8.07 3.64
C ARG A 355 -15.75 7.07 2.91
N CYS A 356 -16.10 5.78 2.93
CA CYS A 356 -15.38 4.75 2.18
C CYS A 356 -15.43 5.05 0.67
N ASP A 357 -16.60 5.46 0.16
CA ASP A 357 -16.77 5.85 -1.24
C ASP A 357 -15.87 7.05 -1.61
N GLU A 358 -15.84 8.10 -0.77
CA GLU A 358 -14.96 9.26 -0.99
C GLU A 358 -13.46 8.90 -0.94
N ILE A 359 -13.07 7.93 -0.11
CA ILE A 359 -11.70 7.42 -0.04
C ILE A 359 -11.35 6.61 -1.30
N GLU A 360 -12.28 5.78 -1.79
CA GLU A 360 -12.13 5.05 -3.06
C GLU A 360 -11.99 6.06 -4.21
N GLU A 361 -12.84 7.08 -4.29
CA GLU A 361 -12.75 8.14 -5.29
C GLU A 361 -11.38 8.83 -5.28
N LEU A 362 -10.85 9.16 -4.10
CA LEU A 362 -9.52 9.74 -3.95
C LEU A 362 -8.43 8.80 -4.49
N PHE A 363 -8.47 7.53 -4.11
CA PHE A 363 -7.51 6.52 -4.56
C PHE A 363 -7.57 6.33 -6.08
N GLN A 364 -8.77 6.23 -6.65
CA GLN A 364 -8.96 6.09 -8.10
C GLN A 364 -8.53 7.35 -8.85
N GLY A 365 -8.73 8.54 -8.27
CA GLY A 365 -8.21 9.78 -8.82
C GLY A 365 -6.68 9.80 -8.94
N PHE A 366 -5.94 9.23 -7.97
CA PHE A 366 -4.48 9.07 -8.08
C PHE A 366 -4.09 8.09 -9.19
N LYS A 367 -4.83 7.00 -9.38
CA LYS A 367 -4.60 6.08 -10.51
C LYS A 367 -4.84 6.76 -11.85
N ALA A 368 -5.96 7.47 -12.00
CA ALA A 368 -6.26 8.22 -13.22
C ALA A 368 -5.19 9.30 -13.51
N LEU A 369 -4.73 10.00 -12.47
CA LEU A 369 -3.61 10.94 -12.60
C LEU A 369 -2.33 10.23 -13.09
N GLN A 370 -1.98 9.07 -12.54
CA GLN A 370 -0.80 8.33 -12.97
C GLN A 370 -0.88 7.94 -14.46
N TYR A 371 -2.05 7.47 -14.93
CA TYR A 371 -2.24 7.13 -16.34
C TYR A 371 -2.00 8.34 -17.25
N ALA A 372 -2.58 9.49 -16.88
CA ALA A 372 -2.39 10.73 -17.64
C ALA A 372 -0.93 11.21 -17.63
N ILE A 373 -0.21 11.01 -16.52
CA ILE A 373 1.23 11.32 -16.43
C ILE A 373 2.05 10.39 -17.34
N LEU A 374 1.73 9.08 -17.37
CA LEU A 374 2.39 8.13 -18.27
C LEU A 374 2.17 8.50 -19.73
N ARG A 375 0.96 8.95 -20.09
CA ARG A 375 0.66 9.47 -21.41
C ARG A 375 1.56 10.66 -21.77
N LEU A 376 1.63 11.68 -20.90
CA LEU A 376 2.54 12.82 -21.09
C LEU A 376 4.00 12.37 -21.26
N ALA A 377 4.45 11.42 -20.44
CA ALA A 377 5.82 10.93 -20.49
C ALA A 377 6.15 10.23 -21.82
N GLN A 378 5.21 9.45 -22.36
CA GLN A 378 5.42 8.69 -23.59
C GLN A 378 5.24 9.54 -24.86
N THR A 379 4.26 10.45 -24.88
CA THR A 379 3.99 11.29 -26.06
C THR A 379 4.83 12.56 -26.11
N GLY A 380 5.29 13.05 -24.96
CA GLY A 380 5.92 14.36 -24.83
C GLY A 380 4.95 15.53 -25.05
N ASP A 381 3.63 15.29 -25.13
CA ASP A 381 2.63 16.33 -25.38
C ASP A 381 2.38 17.19 -24.13
N THR A 382 3.11 18.30 -24.03
CA THR A 382 2.96 19.27 -22.95
C THR A 382 1.59 19.95 -22.92
N GLY A 383 0.79 19.83 -23.99
CA GLY A 383 -0.61 20.28 -24.02
C GLY A 383 -1.50 19.57 -23.00
N LEU A 384 -1.08 18.41 -22.48
CA LEU A 384 -1.76 17.66 -21.43
C LEU A 384 -1.57 18.26 -20.02
N ALA A 385 -0.60 19.17 -19.84
CA ALA A 385 -0.25 19.71 -18.53
C ALA A 385 -1.42 20.41 -17.78
N PRO A 386 -2.26 21.24 -18.42
CA PRO A 386 -3.38 21.88 -17.72
C PRO A 386 -4.36 20.89 -17.08
N ASP A 387 -4.66 19.77 -17.76
CA ASP A 387 -5.53 18.72 -17.22
C ASP A 387 -4.90 18.03 -16.01
N LEU A 388 -3.60 17.71 -16.09
CA LEU A 388 -2.85 17.11 -14.97
C LEU A 388 -2.89 17.99 -13.71
N PHE A 389 -2.69 19.30 -13.85
CA PHE A 389 -2.78 20.22 -12.72
C PHE A 389 -4.22 20.36 -12.19
N ALA A 390 -5.24 20.33 -13.05
CA ALA A 390 -6.63 20.33 -12.63
C ALA A 390 -6.99 19.06 -11.83
N ARG A 391 -6.49 17.88 -12.23
CA ARG A 391 -6.62 16.62 -11.49
C ARG A 391 -5.92 16.69 -10.13
N LEU A 392 -4.71 17.25 -10.07
CA LEU A 392 -4.01 17.49 -8.81
C LEU A 392 -4.78 18.44 -7.87
N ASP A 393 -5.39 19.50 -8.41
CA ASP A 393 -6.23 20.42 -7.63
C ASP A 393 -7.50 19.71 -7.10
N LEU A 394 -8.08 18.79 -7.87
CA LEU A 394 -9.21 17.99 -7.42
C LEU A 394 -8.84 17.06 -6.27
N LEU A 395 -7.74 16.31 -6.42
CA LEU A 395 -7.22 15.42 -5.38
C LEU A 395 -6.91 16.16 -4.08
N ASP A 396 -6.31 17.34 -4.19
CA ASP A 396 -6.03 18.19 -3.04
C ASP A 396 -7.30 18.62 -2.30
N ARG A 397 -8.35 19.01 -3.04
CA ARG A 397 -9.64 19.38 -2.45
C ARG A 397 -10.34 18.18 -1.80
N GLN A 398 -10.34 17.02 -2.46
CA GLN A 398 -10.95 15.79 -1.94
C GLN A 398 -10.27 15.35 -0.63
N GLU A 399 -8.94 15.29 -0.61
CA GLU A 399 -8.21 14.90 0.59
C GLU A 399 -8.39 15.92 1.73
N THR A 400 -8.38 17.22 1.42
CA THR A 400 -8.63 18.28 2.41
C THR A 400 -10.03 18.19 3.02
N ALA A 401 -11.04 17.81 2.23
CA ALA A 401 -12.38 17.56 2.74
C ALA A 401 -12.34 16.41 3.76
N LEU A 402 -11.86 15.22 3.34
CA LEU A 402 -11.75 14.04 4.22
C LEU A 402 -11.06 14.35 5.55
N LYS A 403 -9.94 15.11 5.50
CA LYS A 403 -9.24 15.56 6.70
C LYS A 403 -10.09 16.46 7.58
N ARG A 404 -10.81 17.42 7.01
CA ARG A 404 -11.72 18.29 7.77
C ARG A 404 -12.78 17.49 8.51
N GLU A 405 -13.41 16.52 7.86
CA GLU A 405 -14.38 15.63 8.50
C GLU A 405 -13.73 14.76 9.59
N LEU A 406 -12.59 14.13 9.30
CA LEU A 406 -11.86 13.32 10.26
C LEU A 406 -11.46 14.11 11.51
N GLY A 407 -10.96 15.33 11.32
CA GLY A 407 -10.64 16.25 12.40
C GLY A 407 -11.86 16.69 13.21
N ALA A 408 -13.02 16.86 12.58
CA ALA A 408 -14.27 17.15 13.28
C ALA A 408 -14.72 15.99 14.16
N VAL A 409 -14.68 14.76 13.62
CA VAL A 409 -15.08 13.56 14.36
C VAL A 409 -14.08 13.23 15.47
N PHE A 410 -12.79 13.46 15.26
CA PHE A 410 -11.77 13.39 16.31
C PHE A 410 -12.09 14.30 17.50
N ARG A 411 -12.48 15.56 17.24
CA ARG A 411 -12.88 16.51 18.30
C ARG A 411 -14.12 16.02 19.06
N GLN A 412 -15.11 15.46 18.37
CA GLN A 412 -16.29 14.86 19.00
C GLN A 412 -15.90 13.69 19.91
N TRP A 413 -15.05 12.78 19.42
CA TRP A 413 -14.53 11.66 20.19
C TRP A 413 -13.75 12.11 21.43
N ARG A 414 -12.88 13.13 21.31
CA ARG A 414 -12.15 13.70 22.46
C ARG A 414 -13.08 14.27 23.52
N ALA A 415 -14.14 14.98 23.12
CA ALA A 415 -15.11 15.54 24.06
C ALA A 415 -15.90 14.44 24.80
N ALA A 416 -16.30 13.39 24.09
CA ALA A 416 -16.97 12.22 24.69
C ALA A 416 -16.03 11.48 25.66
N ALA A 417 -14.77 11.24 25.28
CA ALA A 417 -13.78 10.58 26.11
C ALA A 417 -13.47 11.36 27.41
N ALA A 418 -13.40 12.70 27.32
CA ALA A 418 -13.23 13.57 28.48
C ALA A 418 -14.43 13.49 29.44
N THR A 419 -15.65 13.40 28.90
CA THR A 419 -16.88 13.31 29.70
C THR A 419 -16.96 11.96 30.44
N HIS A 420 -16.61 10.86 29.76
CA HIS A 420 -16.53 9.55 30.39
C HIS A 420 -15.48 9.49 31.51
N ALA A 421 -14.30 10.09 31.31
CA ALA A 421 -13.26 10.16 32.33
C ALA A 421 -13.68 10.93 33.60
N LEU A 422 -14.51 11.98 33.45
CA LEU A 422 -15.06 12.76 34.56
C LEU A 422 -16.19 12.04 35.31
N SER A 423 -16.93 11.16 34.62
CA SER A 423 -18.03 10.36 35.19
C SER A 423 -17.60 9.04 35.84
N ALA A 424 -16.34 8.62 35.67
CA ALA A 424 -15.84 7.41 36.31
C ALA A 424 -15.79 7.62 37.83
N PRO A 425 -16.45 6.78 38.65
CA PRO A 425 -16.42 6.94 40.10
C PRO A 425 -14.96 6.87 40.55
N LEU A 426 -14.54 7.87 41.33
CA LEU A 426 -13.28 7.84 42.07
C LEU A 426 -13.28 6.54 42.87
N SER A 427 -12.57 5.52 42.37
CA SER A 427 -12.31 4.32 43.15
C SER A 427 -11.57 4.78 44.38
N SER A 428 -12.32 4.85 45.48
CA SER A 428 -11.80 5.19 46.78
C SER A 428 -10.70 4.19 47.09
N LYS A 429 -9.45 4.65 47.05
CA LYS A 429 -8.41 4.03 47.88
C LYS A 429 -8.90 4.12 49.31
N VAL A 430 -9.35 3.01 49.86
CA VAL A 430 -9.56 2.85 51.30
C VAL A 430 -8.60 1.76 51.77
N ALA A 431 -7.64 2.23 52.57
CA ALA A 431 -6.76 1.55 53.51
C ALA A 431 -5.90 0.39 53.00
#